data_AF-A0A5E4J0G8-F1
#
_entry.id   AF-A0A5E4J0G8-F1
#
_cell.length_a   1.000
_cell.length_b   1.000
_cell.length_c   1.000
_cell.angle_alpha   90.00
_cell.angle_beta   90.00
_cell.angle_gamma   90.00
#
_symmetry.space_group_name_H-M   'P 1'
#
loop_
_entity.id
_entity.type
_entity.pdbx_description
1 polymer ?
#
loop_
_entity_poly.entity_id
_entity_poly.type
_entity_poly.pdbx_seq_one_letter_code
_entity_poly.pdbx_strand_id
1 'polypeptide(L)'
;MDVSSSINKVVDNIKQFLLEKNQRYGNSALDSCQIFDKILNSNKEDITTKKILIRITDKLKRIENSDELKKNDITDIIRYLILICVKKEWNDFKDLLD
;
A
#
# COMPACT_ATOMS: atom_id res chain seq x y z
N MET A 1 17.37 22.75 -1.57
CA MET A 1 17.55 21.28 -1.55
C MET A 1 16.99 20.77 -2.87
N ASP A 2 17.69 19.89 -3.57
CA ASP A 2 17.21 19.36 -4.85
C ASP A 2 15.95 18.48 -4.66
N VAL A 3 15.06 18.48 -5.65
CA VAL A 3 13.81 17.72 -5.62
C VAL A 3 14.12 16.22 -5.71
N SER A 4 15.03 15.80 -6.60
CA SER A 4 15.48 14.41 -6.72
C SER A 4 16.11 13.90 -5.43
N SER A 5 16.98 14.71 -4.80
CA SER A 5 17.52 14.42 -3.45
C SER A 5 16.42 14.23 -2.39
N SER A 6 15.35 15.03 -2.46
CA SER A 6 14.22 14.95 -1.55
C SER A 6 13.36 13.69 -1.81
N ILE A 7 13.14 13.33 -3.08
CA ILE A 7 12.44 12.11 -3.50
C ILE A 7 13.20 10.88 -3.00
N ASN A 8 14.50 10.77 -3.29
CA ASN A 8 15.34 9.65 -2.85
C ASN A 8 15.24 9.47 -1.33
N LYS A 9 15.40 10.56 -0.56
CA LYS A 9 15.24 10.54 0.89
C LYS A 9 13.87 10.03 1.33
N VAL A 10 12.77 10.43 0.69
CA VAL A 10 11.43 9.94 1.04
C VAL A 10 11.27 8.46 0.70
N VAL A 11 11.71 8.03 -0.48
CA VAL A 11 11.63 6.63 -0.93
C VAL A 11 12.45 5.70 -0.03
N ASP A 12 13.68 6.08 0.34
CA ASP A 12 14.52 5.29 1.25
C ASP A 12 13.90 5.16 2.65
N ASN A 13 13.32 6.24 3.19
CA ASN A 13 12.61 6.19 4.47
C ASN A 13 11.36 5.30 4.40
N ILE A 14 10.63 5.31 3.29
CA ILE A 14 9.48 4.42 3.06
C ILE A 14 9.96 2.97 2.96
N LYS A 15 11.02 2.68 2.21
CA LYS A 15 11.64 1.35 2.12
C LYS A 15 12.02 0.82 3.51
N GLN A 16 12.72 1.60 4.33
CA GLN A 16 13.06 1.19 5.69
C GLN A 16 11.81 0.94 6.54
N PHE A 17 10.84 1.87 6.53
CA PHE A 17 9.58 1.72 7.26
C PHE A 17 8.84 0.44 6.88
N LEU A 18 8.77 0.10 5.59
CA LEU A 18 8.12 -1.11 5.11
C LEU A 18 8.85 -2.39 5.55
N LEU A 19 10.17 -2.41 5.49
CA LEU A 19 10.98 -3.53 5.97
C LEU A 19 10.82 -3.74 7.48
N GLU A 20 10.88 -2.67 8.29
CA GLU A 20 10.63 -2.74 9.74
C GLU A 20 9.20 -3.22 10.05
N LYS A 21 8.19 -2.75 9.30
CA LYS A 21 6.80 -3.20 9.47
C LYS A 21 6.66 -4.68 9.12
N ASN A 22 7.28 -5.13 8.03
CA ASN A 22 7.27 -6.53 7.64
C ASN A 22 8.01 -7.42 8.66
N GLN A 23 9.12 -6.94 9.23
CA GLN A 23 9.84 -7.66 10.29
C GLN A 23 9.01 -7.77 11.58
N ARG A 24 8.30 -6.70 11.99
CA ARG A 24 7.52 -6.66 13.24
C ARG A 24 6.21 -7.46 13.18
N TYR A 25 5.58 -7.56 12.01
CA TYR A 25 4.27 -8.22 11.86
C TYR A 25 4.32 -9.49 10.99
N GLY A 26 5.45 -9.79 10.34
CA GLY A 26 5.56 -10.85 9.36
C GLY A 26 4.58 -10.66 8.19
N ASN A 27 4.20 -11.77 7.57
CA ASN A 27 3.15 -11.80 6.55
C ASN A 27 1.77 -11.38 7.07
N SER A 28 1.57 -11.19 8.38
CA SER A 28 0.29 -10.73 8.96
C SER A 28 -0.16 -9.35 8.45
N ALA A 29 0.74 -8.57 7.83
CA ALA A 29 0.38 -7.36 7.09
C ALA A 29 -0.52 -7.64 5.86
N LEU A 30 -0.45 -8.86 5.30
CA LEU A 30 -1.32 -9.39 4.25
C LEU A 30 -2.56 -10.12 4.84
N ASP A 31 -2.42 -10.75 6.01
CA ASP A 31 -3.48 -11.57 6.61
C ASP A 31 -4.50 -10.79 7.47
N SER A 32 -4.18 -9.56 7.89
CA SER A 32 -5.00 -8.74 8.80
C SER A 32 -6.26 -8.14 8.16
N CYS A 33 -7.18 -8.98 7.69
CA CYS A 33 -8.61 -8.68 7.64
C CYS A 33 -9.42 -9.98 7.54
N GLN A 34 -9.87 -10.50 8.68
CA GLN A 34 -11.11 -11.27 8.74
C GLN A 34 -12.27 -10.27 8.77
N ILE A 35 -13.36 -10.52 8.01
CA ILE A 35 -14.76 -10.07 8.21
C ILE A 35 -15.63 -10.31 6.96
N PHE A 36 -15.07 -10.31 5.73
CA PHE A 36 -15.87 -10.48 4.51
C PHE A 36 -15.34 -11.52 3.51
N ASP A 37 -15.68 -12.79 3.73
CA ASP A 37 -15.53 -13.84 2.70
C ASP A 37 -16.65 -13.81 1.64
N LYS A 38 -17.72 -13.01 1.83
CA LYS A 38 -18.91 -12.98 0.93
C LYS A 38 -18.87 -11.93 -0.19
N ILE A 39 -18.01 -10.90 -0.11
CA ILE A 39 -17.86 -9.87 -1.16
C ILE A 39 -16.94 -10.38 -2.32
N LEU A 40 -16.37 -11.57 -2.17
CA LEU A 40 -15.32 -12.10 -3.03
C LEU A 40 -15.72 -12.63 -4.40
N ASN A 41 -17.00 -12.84 -4.67
CA ASN A 41 -17.47 -13.67 -5.78
C ASN A 41 -17.38 -13.02 -7.19
N SER A 42 -16.44 -12.09 -7.40
CA SER A 42 -16.05 -11.58 -8.71
C SER A 42 -14.70 -12.18 -9.12
N ASN A 43 -14.69 -13.02 -10.14
CA ASN A 43 -13.61 -13.95 -10.49
C ASN A 43 -12.39 -13.32 -11.20
N LYS A 44 -12.03 -12.07 -10.90
CA LYS A 44 -10.91 -11.36 -11.55
C LYS A 44 -9.72 -11.03 -10.66
N GLU A 45 -9.89 -11.03 -9.33
CA GLU A 45 -8.84 -10.65 -8.38
C GLU A 45 -8.83 -11.56 -7.15
N ASP A 46 -7.65 -11.80 -6.58
CA ASP A 46 -7.49 -12.69 -5.44
C ASP A 46 -7.93 -12.06 -4.10
N ILE A 47 -8.11 -12.91 -3.08
CA ILE A 47 -8.54 -12.54 -1.73
C ILE A 47 -7.67 -11.48 -1.08
N THR A 48 -6.35 -11.56 -1.23
CA THR A 48 -5.40 -10.62 -0.63
C THR A 48 -5.47 -9.28 -1.35
N THR A 49 -5.49 -9.28 -2.68
CA THR A 49 -5.63 -8.05 -3.49
C THR A 49 -6.94 -7.31 -3.17
N LYS A 50 -8.07 -8.02 -3.09
CA LYS A 50 -9.36 -7.44 -2.67
C LYS A 50 -9.31 -6.79 -1.28
N LYS A 51 -8.70 -7.46 -0.29
CA LYS A 51 -8.53 -6.90 1.06
C LYS A 51 -7.69 -5.61 1.05
N ILE A 52 -6.63 -5.57 0.24
CA ILE A 52 -5.78 -4.38 0.11
C ILE A 52 -6.56 -3.20 -0.50
N LEU A 53 -7.33 -3.42 -1.57
CA LEU A 53 -8.15 -2.39 -2.20
C LEU A 53 -9.23 -1.81 -1.26
N ILE A 54 -9.83 -2.63 -0.40
CA ILE A 54 -10.77 -2.16 0.65
C ILE A 54 -10.04 -1.22 1.61
N ARG A 55 -8.86 -1.59 2.10
CA ARG A 55 -8.08 -0.74 3.02
C ARG A 55 -7.62 0.57 2.39
N ILE A 56 -7.30 0.59 1.09
CA ILE A 56 -7.05 1.83 0.33
C ILE A 56 -8.33 2.69 0.31
N THR A 57 -9.47 2.08 -0.02
CA THR A 57 -10.77 2.78 -0.05
C THR A 57 -11.13 3.39 1.32
N ASP A 58 -10.90 2.68 2.43
CA ASP A 58 -11.15 3.19 3.78
C ASP A 58 -10.26 4.39 4.13
N LYS A 59 -9.01 4.40 3.65
CA LYS A 59 -8.08 5.53 3.81
C LYS A 59 -8.52 6.73 2.98
N LEU A 60 -8.87 6.52 1.71
CA LEU A 60 -9.39 7.56 0.82
C LEU A 60 -10.67 8.20 1.38
N LYS A 61 -11.63 7.39 1.84
CA LYS A 61 -12.85 7.89 2.51
C LYS A 61 -12.53 8.70 3.77
N ARG A 62 -11.52 8.31 4.57
CA ARG A 62 -11.14 9.14 5.73
C ARG A 62 -10.50 10.47 5.31
N ILE A 63 -9.71 10.50 4.23
CA ILE A 63 -9.18 11.75 3.68
C ILE A 63 -10.32 12.64 3.17
N GLU A 64 -11.27 12.07 2.41
CA GLU A 64 -12.45 12.76 1.89
C GLU A 64 -13.33 13.39 3.00
N ASN A 65 -13.42 12.73 4.16
CA ASN A 65 -14.24 13.17 5.30
C ASN A 65 -13.38 13.80 6.43
N SER A 66 -12.20 14.37 6.13
CA SER A 66 -11.28 14.97 7.10
C SER A 66 -10.71 16.28 6.57
N ASP A 67 -10.82 17.35 7.35
CA ASP A 67 -10.20 18.65 7.03
C ASP A 67 -8.65 18.62 7.09
N GLU A 68 -8.07 17.53 7.60
CA GLU A 68 -6.62 17.32 7.73
C GLU A 68 -6.15 16.06 6.99
N LEU A 69 -5.20 16.22 6.07
CA LEU A 69 -4.45 15.12 5.46
C LEU A 69 -3.30 14.68 6.37
N LYS A 70 -3.47 13.54 7.05
CA LYS A 70 -2.47 13.03 8.00
C LYS A 70 -1.35 12.29 7.27
N LYS A 71 -0.11 12.45 7.73
CA LYS A 71 1.07 11.70 7.19
C LYS A 71 0.82 10.19 7.12
N ASN A 72 0.13 9.63 8.11
CA ASN A 72 -0.17 8.20 8.17
C ASN A 72 -1.09 7.74 7.03
N ASP A 73 -1.97 8.59 6.51
CA ASP A 73 -2.85 8.25 5.39
C ASP A 73 -2.05 7.99 4.11
N ILE A 74 -1.17 8.93 3.75
CA ILE A 74 -0.27 8.81 2.60
C ILE A 74 0.65 7.59 2.74
N THR A 75 1.26 7.38 3.92
CA THR A 75 2.15 6.21 4.11
C THR A 75 1.42 4.87 4.07
N ASP A 76 0.16 4.79 4.52
CA ASP A 76 -0.62 3.57 4.40
C ASP A 76 -1.04 3.30 2.94
N ILE A 77 -1.46 4.32 2.19
CA ILE A 77 -1.81 4.17 0.77
C ILE A 77 -0.58 3.71 -0.02
N ILE A 78 0.58 4.36 0.16
CA ILE A 78 1.84 3.95 -0.52
C ILE A 78 2.22 2.51 -0.13
N ARG A 79 2.11 2.14 1.15
CA ARG A 79 2.35 0.76 1.60
C ARG A 79 1.44 -0.23 0.88
N TYR A 80 0.15 0.05 0.79
CA TYR A 80 -0.80 -0.85 0.15
C TYR A 80 -0.57 -0.98 -1.36
N LEU A 81 -0.21 0.11 -2.06
CA LEU A 81 0.17 0.07 -3.48
C LEU A 81 1.44 -0.75 -3.72
N ILE A 82 2.47 -0.59 -2.88
CA ILE A 82 3.70 -1.40 -2.97
C ILE A 82 3.42 -2.89 -2.70
N LEU A 83 2.54 -3.21 -1.74
CA LEU A 83 2.12 -4.60 -1.49
C LEU A 83 1.36 -5.21 -2.68
N ILE A 84 0.58 -4.42 -3.45
CA ILE A 84 -0.01 -4.88 -4.72
C ILE A 84 1.08 -5.18 -5.74
N CYS A 85 2.08 -4.31 -5.89
CA CYS A 85 3.19 -4.52 -6.83
C CYS A 85 3.92 -5.83 -6.53
N VAL A 86 4.30 -6.05 -5.26
CA VAL A 86 4.95 -7.31 -4.82
C VAL A 86 4.05 -8.53 -5.05
N LYS A 87 2.75 -8.42 -4.76
CA LYS A 87 1.77 -9.52 -4.96
C LYS A 87 1.55 -9.86 -6.44
N LYS A 88 1.75 -8.90 -7.34
CA LYS A 88 1.64 -9.03 -8.81
C LYS A 88 2.99 -9.27 -9.50
N GLU A 89 4.08 -9.41 -8.72
CA GLU A 89 5.46 -9.56 -9.20
C GLU A 89 5.97 -8.39 -10.06
N TRP A 90 5.37 -7.20 -9.90
CA TRP A 90 5.79 -5.95 -10.54
C TRP A 90 7.02 -5.39 -9.83
N ASN A 91 8.16 -6.00 -10.15
CA ASN A 91 9.45 -5.78 -9.51
C ASN A 91 10.41 -4.90 -10.35
N ASP A 92 10.05 -4.63 -11.60
CA ASP A 92 10.72 -3.71 -12.52
C ASP A 92 9.65 -2.81 -13.16
N PHE A 93 10.04 -1.59 -13.54
CA PHE A 93 9.16 -0.56 -14.11
C PHE A 93 9.82 0.19 -15.28
N LYS A 94 10.93 -0.32 -15.83
CA LYS A 94 11.65 0.31 -16.97
C LYS A 94 10.80 0.40 -18.24
N ASP A 95 9.83 -0.49 -18.38
CA ASP A 95 8.82 -0.50 -19.46
C ASP A 95 7.85 0.69 -19.39
N LEU A 96 7.84 1.42 -18.27
CA LEU A 96 7.04 2.64 -18.06
C LEU A 96 7.90 3.92 -18.07
N LEU A 97 9.15 3.84 -18.52
CA LEU A 97 10.04 4.99 -18.72
C LEU A 97 10.03 5.37 -20.22
N ASP A 98 9.51 6.55 -20.52
CA ASP A 98 9.59 7.20 -21.86
C ASP A 98 11.03 7.68 -22.18
#